data_AF-A0A7R9AV75-F1
#
_entry.id   AF-A0A7R9AV75-F1
#
_cell.length_a   1.000
_cell.length_b   1.000
_cell.length_c   1.000
_cell.angle_alpha   90.00
_cell.angle_beta   90.00
_cell.angle_gamma   90.00
#
_symmetry.space_group_name_H-M   'P 1'
#
loop_
_entity.id
_entity.type
_entity.pdbx_description
1 polymer ?
#
loop_
_entity_poly.entity_id
_entity_poly.type
_entity_poly.pdbx_seq_one_letter_code
_entity_poly.pdbx_strand_id
1 'polypeptide(L)'
;MGGEGDGGGDCEEEEEVEPLVHEPTFLEKAKFYTSLCLGTTAILSVFAFLFLIPFVVDPAITTILADYEPEAITCLAISHSYVEGLKNCSWSSCREGCTTAQTRCHQILVNYSKILFSDWEERSVDSVEWDFNETRFFINTEGCGYPPRVNCSEFAKQYGYTNVLKPFPCYYSRTYPEMVVARYSWDSNLKHLVLSLIVPNALFGISIGVLCYWYCPGCNRACHKNTYVENFPTKHDDNDDDDYFEEEEY
;
A
#
# COMPACT_ATOMS: atom_id res chain seq x y z
N MET A 1 -46.62 0.18 -70.87
CA MET A 1 -46.48 -1.16 -71.47
C MET A 1 -45.28 -1.06 -72.41
N GLY A 2 -44.07 -1.44 -71.99
CA GLY A 2 -43.60 -2.83 -71.94
C GLY A 2 -43.42 -3.32 -73.37
N GLY A 3 -42.28 -3.70 -73.91
CA GLY A 3 -40.91 -3.93 -73.43
C GLY A 3 -40.31 -4.94 -74.43
N GLU A 4 -39.04 -4.80 -74.82
CA GLU A 4 -38.29 -5.83 -75.56
C GLU A 4 -36.80 -5.57 -75.35
N GLY A 5 -36.06 -6.64 -75.03
CA GLY A 5 -34.60 -6.64 -74.91
C GLY A 5 -33.97 -7.52 -75.98
N ASP A 6 -32.67 -7.32 -76.22
CA ASP A 6 -31.59 -8.33 -76.27
C ASP A 6 -30.35 -7.76 -77.00
N GLY A 7 -29.14 -8.19 -76.60
CA GLY A 7 -27.96 -8.24 -77.48
C GLY A 7 -26.76 -7.29 -77.25
N GLY A 8 -25.84 -7.66 -76.35
CA GLY A 8 -24.42 -7.99 -76.63
C GLY A 8 -23.32 -6.93 -76.93
N GLY A 9 -22.20 -7.03 -76.17
CA GLY A 9 -20.80 -6.60 -76.48
C GLY A 9 -20.46 -5.14 -76.10
N ASP A 10 -19.33 -4.75 -75.50
CA ASP A 10 -18.02 -5.36 -75.20
C ASP A 10 -17.33 -4.59 -74.03
N CYS A 11 -16.22 -5.14 -73.53
CA CYS A 11 -15.38 -4.77 -72.38
C CYS A 11 -14.68 -3.39 -72.44
N GLU A 12 -14.43 -2.81 -71.26
CA GLU A 12 -13.33 -1.88 -70.82
C GLU A 12 -13.82 -1.21 -69.51
N GLU A 13 -13.14 -1.07 -68.38
CA GLU A 13 -11.81 -1.39 -67.84
C GLU A 13 -11.99 -1.61 -66.32
N GLU A 14 -11.21 -2.52 -65.73
CA GLU A 14 -11.09 -2.67 -64.27
C GLU A 14 -10.31 -1.47 -63.71
N GLU A 15 -10.97 -0.55 -63.01
CA GLU A 15 -10.27 0.35 -62.09
C GLU A 15 -10.23 -0.36 -60.73
N GLU A 16 -9.13 -1.09 -60.49
CA GLU A 16 -8.75 -1.56 -59.15
C GLU A 16 -8.71 -0.34 -58.22
N VAL A 17 -9.72 -0.21 -57.35
CA VAL A 17 -9.63 0.70 -56.21
C VAL A 17 -8.57 0.11 -55.27
N GLU A 18 -7.33 0.55 -55.46
CA GLU A 18 -6.24 0.32 -54.52
C GLU A 18 -6.74 0.74 -53.13
N PRO A 19 -6.75 -0.16 -52.12
CA PRO A 19 -7.13 0.25 -50.79
C PRO A 19 -6.10 1.28 -50.36
N LEU A 20 -6.52 2.53 -50.16
CA LEU A 20 -5.68 3.58 -49.58
C LEU A 20 -5.19 3.05 -48.23
N VAL A 21 -3.99 2.51 -48.23
CA VAL A 21 -3.24 2.15 -47.03
C VAL A 21 -2.95 3.49 -46.37
N HIS A 22 -3.83 3.90 -45.45
CA HIS A 22 -3.58 5.01 -44.54
C HIS A 22 -2.39 4.60 -43.69
N GLU A 23 -1.18 4.89 -44.17
CA GLU A 23 0.04 4.80 -43.40
C GLU A 23 -0.20 5.59 -42.12
N PRO A 24 -0.38 4.93 -40.97
CA PRO A 24 -0.76 5.64 -39.78
C PRO A 24 0.34 6.64 -39.48
N THR A 25 -0.04 7.89 -39.27
CA THR A 25 0.92 8.94 -38.97
C THR A 25 1.75 8.51 -37.77
N PHE A 26 3.04 8.85 -37.72
CA PHE A 26 3.93 8.44 -36.62
C PHE A 26 3.32 8.73 -35.23
N LEU A 27 2.53 9.79 -35.13
CA LEU A 27 1.76 10.17 -33.94
C LEU A 27 0.67 9.15 -33.57
N GLU A 28 -0.07 8.60 -34.53
CA GLU A 28 -1.11 7.60 -34.29
C GLU A 28 -0.50 6.25 -33.87
N LYS A 29 0.58 5.83 -34.53
CA LYS A 29 1.36 4.65 -34.09
C LYS A 29 1.88 4.86 -32.66
N ALA A 30 2.48 6.01 -32.37
CA ALA A 30 2.99 6.33 -31.04
C ALA A 30 1.89 6.38 -29.96
N LYS A 31 0.74 6.99 -30.26
CA LYS A 31 -0.42 7.01 -29.35
C LYS A 31 -0.95 5.61 -29.06
N PHE A 32 -1.07 4.76 -30.08
CA PHE A 32 -1.54 3.38 -29.93
C PHE A 32 -0.60 2.54 -29.06
N TYR A 33 0.70 2.52 -29.37
CA TYR A 33 1.68 1.76 -28.57
C TYR A 33 1.82 2.29 -27.14
N THR A 34 1.76 3.61 -26.95
CA THR A 34 1.82 4.20 -25.61
C THR A 34 0.57 3.86 -24.80
N SER A 35 -0.62 3.88 -25.42
CA SER A 35 -1.87 3.48 -24.79
C SER A 35 -1.85 2.00 -24.35
N LEU A 36 -1.36 1.11 -25.22
CA LEU A 36 -1.19 -0.31 -24.91
C LEU A 36 -0.21 -0.52 -23.74
N CYS A 37 0.90 0.21 -23.72
CA CYS A 37 1.90 0.14 -22.64
C CYS A 37 1.35 0.67 -21.31
N LEU A 38 0.63 1.80 -21.33
CA LEU A 38 0.02 2.37 -20.13
C LEU A 38 -1.13 1.50 -19.61
N GLY A 39 -1.94 0.91 -20.49
CA GLY A 39 -3.00 -0.01 -20.09
C GLY A 39 -2.47 -1.28 -19.43
N THR A 40 -1.45 -1.90 -20.03
CA THR A 40 -0.79 -3.09 -19.43
C THR A 40 -0.08 -2.76 -18.12
N THR A 41 0.58 -1.60 -18.03
CA THR A 41 1.18 -1.10 -16.78
C THR A 41 0.14 -0.88 -15.69
N ALA A 42 -1.02 -0.30 -16.04
CA ALA A 42 -2.12 -0.08 -15.10
C ALA A 42 -2.62 -1.43 -14.54
N ILE A 43 -2.86 -2.42 -15.40
CA ILE A 43 -3.31 -3.75 -14.96
C ILE A 43 -2.28 -4.40 -14.03
N LEU A 44 -0.99 -4.40 -14.41
CA LEU A 44 0.08 -4.95 -13.58
C LEU A 44 0.21 -4.22 -12.23
N SER A 45 0.04 -2.90 -12.21
CA SER A 45 0.10 -2.10 -10.98
C SER A 45 -1.04 -2.40 -10.02
N VAL A 46 -2.25 -2.68 -10.53
CA VAL A 46 -3.39 -3.11 -9.70
C VAL A 46 -3.12 -4.46 -9.06
N PHE A 47 -2.67 -5.45 -9.85
CA PHE A 47 -2.31 -6.76 -9.31
C PHE A 47 -1.20 -6.65 -8.28
N ALA A 48 -0.15 -5.87 -8.56
CA ALA A 48 0.93 -5.63 -7.61
C ALA A 48 0.40 -5.02 -6.30
N PHE A 49 -0.48 -4.03 -6.36
CA PHE A 49 -1.07 -3.40 -5.18
C PHE A 49 -1.91 -4.37 -4.35
N LEU A 50 -2.73 -5.22 -4.99
CA LEU A 50 -3.55 -6.21 -4.31
C LEU A 50 -2.71 -7.22 -3.50
N PHE A 51 -1.53 -7.58 -4.00
CA PHE A 51 -0.59 -8.42 -3.24
C PHE A 51 0.20 -7.62 -2.20
N LEU A 52 0.55 -6.36 -2.46
CA LEU A 52 1.29 -5.53 -1.51
C LEU A 52 0.49 -5.25 -0.23
N ILE A 53 -0.83 -5.09 -0.30
CA ILE A 53 -1.65 -4.82 0.90
C ILE A 53 -1.44 -5.87 2.01
N PRO A 54 -1.75 -7.16 1.81
CA PRO A 54 -1.64 -8.14 2.89
C PRO A 54 -0.19 -8.41 3.33
N PHE A 55 0.79 -8.24 2.44
CA PHE A 55 2.19 -8.51 2.77
C PHE A 55 2.91 -7.32 3.41
N VAL A 56 2.47 -6.10 3.14
CA VAL A 56 3.21 -4.89 3.50
C VAL A 56 2.37 -3.97 4.39
N VAL A 57 1.10 -3.75 4.08
CA VAL A 57 0.24 -2.82 4.83
C VAL A 57 -0.16 -3.43 6.18
N ASP A 58 -0.58 -4.68 6.20
CA ASP A 58 -1.00 -5.36 7.44
C ASP A 58 0.11 -5.35 8.51
N PRO A 59 1.36 -5.79 8.23
CA PRO A 59 2.43 -5.68 9.22
C PRO A 59 2.84 -4.24 9.53
N ALA A 60 2.67 -3.28 8.60
CA ALA A 60 2.97 -1.87 8.89
C ALA A 60 2.01 -1.30 9.94
N ILE A 61 0.72 -1.54 9.77
CA ILE A 61 -0.33 -1.00 10.64
C ILE A 61 -0.18 -1.55 12.05
N THR A 62 0.01 -2.86 12.20
CA THR A 62 0.18 -3.49 13.52
C THR A 62 1.37 -2.91 14.25
N THR A 63 2.47 -2.67 13.54
CA THR A 63 3.67 -2.08 14.11
C THR A 63 3.33 -0.63 14.57
N ILE A 64 2.61 0.18 13.77
CA ILE A 64 2.38 1.62 14.08
C ILE A 64 1.49 1.75 15.30
N LEU A 65 0.48 0.90 15.38
CA LEU A 65 -0.46 0.86 16.52
C LEU A 65 0.19 0.37 17.81
N ALA A 66 1.34 -0.29 17.73
CA ALA A 66 2.09 -0.70 18.91
C ALA A 66 2.78 0.48 19.63
N ASP A 67 2.78 1.70 19.10
CA ASP A 67 3.21 2.94 19.79
C ASP A 67 4.41 2.76 20.75
N TYR A 68 5.58 2.50 20.19
CA TYR A 68 6.81 2.30 20.97
C TYR A 68 7.52 3.62 21.23
N GLU A 69 8.09 3.74 22.42
CA GLU A 69 8.96 4.87 22.76
C GLU A 69 10.26 4.82 21.92
N PRO A 70 10.68 5.91 21.26
CA PRO A 70 11.92 5.94 20.48
C PRO A 70 13.18 6.01 21.36
N GLU A 71 13.04 6.38 22.63
CA GLU A 71 14.13 6.45 23.59
C GLU A 71 14.30 5.11 24.31
N ALA A 72 15.53 4.61 24.39
CA ALA A 72 15.81 3.32 25.01
C ALA A 72 15.73 3.42 26.54
N ILE A 73 14.88 2.59 27.12
CA ILE A 73 14.71 2.42 28.56
C ILE A 73 15.59 1.27 29.08
N THR A 74 15.55 1.05 30.39
CA THR A 74 16.36 0.00 31.04
C THR A 74 15.57 -1.29 31.25
N CYS A 75 16.08 -2.40 30.70
CA CYS A 75 15.60 -3.75 30.96
C CYS A 75 16.64 -4.57 31.74
N LEU A 76 16.15 -5.52 32.53
CA LEU A 76 16.94 -6.50 33.26
C LEU A 76 16.43 -7.91 32.97
N ALA A 77 17.28 -8.78 32.42
CA ALA A 77 16.93 -10.18 32.24
C ALA A 77 16.85 -10.91 33.59
N ILE A 78 15.68 -11.45 33.90
CA ILE A 78 15.45 -12.20 35.14
C ILE A 78 15.60 -13.71 34.94
N SER A 79 15.24 -14.20 33.75
CA SER A 79 15.32 -15.62 33.45
C SER A 79 15.53 -15.85 31.96
N HIS A 80 16.24 -16.93 31.67
CA HIS A 80 16.43 -17.46 30.33
C HIS A 80 16.17 -18.96 30.37
N SER A 81 15.27 -19.44 29.51
CA SER A 81 15.08 -20.87 29.29
C SER A 81 15.32 -21.19 27.81
N TYR A 82 15.92 -22.37 27.58
CA TYR A 82 16.07 -22.94 26.25
C TYR A 82 15.20 -24.19 26.17
N VAL A 83 14.24 -24.16 25.27
CA VAL A 83 13.23 -25.20 25.12
C VAL A 83 13.26 -25.74 23.71
N GLU A 84 13.19 -27.07 23.57
CA GLU A 84 13.12 -27.74 22.28
C GLU A 84 11.78 -28.49 22.12
N GLY A 85 11.32 -28.59 20.88
CA GLY A 85 10.12 -29.31 20.48
C GLY A 85 8.91 -28.41 20.23
N LEU A 86 8.11 -28.78 19.21
CA LEU A 86 6.95 -28.00 18.74
C LEU A 86 5.91 -27.72 19.85
N LYS A 87 5.71 -28.64 20.79
CA LYS A 87 4.65 -28.53 21.81
C LYS A 87 5.05 -27.68 23.02
N ASN A 88 6.35 -27.57 23.30
CA ASN A 88 6.87 -26.86 24.48
C ASN A 88 7.22 -25.40 24.15
N CYS A 89 7.31 -25.08 22.86
CA CYS A 89 7.59 -23.77 22.31
C CYS A 89 6.30 -22.97 22.08
N SER A 90 5.69 -22.42 23.13
CA SER A 90 4.51 -21.55 22.98
C SER A 90 4.85 -20.16 22.46
N TRP A 91 6.03 -19.64 22.82
CA TRP A 91 6.58 -18.38 22.34
C TRP A 91 8.12 -18.43 22.37
N SER A 92 8.75 -17.46 21.72
CA SER A 92 10.19 -17.28 21.77
C SER A 92 10.60 -15.84 21.54
N SER A 93 11.65 -15.44 22.24
CA SER A 93 12.30 -14.13 22.11
C SER A 93 12.98 -13.90 20.76
N CYS A 94 13.39 -14.98 20.08
CA CYS A 94 14.06 -14.88 18.79
C CYS A 94 13.80 -16.14 17.95
N ARG A 95 13.42 -15.93 16.67
CA ARG A 95 13.22 -16.99 15.69
C ARG A 95 13.98 -16.73 14.40
N GLU A 96 14.74 -17.74 13.95
CA GLU A 96 15.41 -17.72 12.64
C GLU A 96 14.42 -18.14 11.55
N GLY A 97 13.90 -17.14 10.84
CA GLY A 97 12.88 -17.25 9.81
C GLY A 97 11.46 -17.04 10.36
N CYS A 98 10.73 -16.11 9.75
CA CYS A 98 9.36 -15.80 10.17
C CYS A 98 8.33 -16.85 9.71
N THR A 99 8.67 -17.63 8.68
CA THR A 99 7.80 -18.66 8.08
C THR A 99 8.17 -20.09 8.49
N THR A 100 9.28 -20.31 9.18
CA THR A 100 9.85 -21.65 9.49
C THR A 100 9.30 -22.22 10.79
N ALA A 101 8.86 -23.47 10.83
CA ALA A 101 8.32 -24.06 12.06
C ALA A 101 9.34 -23.99 13.22
N GLN A 102 8.89 -23.52 14.38
CA GLN A 102 9.78 -23.29 15.51
C GLN A 102 9.98 -24.58 16.32
N THR A 103 11.19 -25.11 16.30
CA THR A 103 11.59 -26.32 17.05
C THR A 103 12.53 -26.01 18.22
N ARG A 104 13.17 -24.84 18.22
CA ARG A 104 14.12 -24.38 19.24
C ARG A 104 13.74 -22.97 19.67
N CYS A 105 13.54 -22.76 20.96
CA CYS A 105 13.08 -21.50 21.52
C CYS A 105 13.99 -21.03 22.63
N HIS A 106 14.44 -19.79 22.50
CA HIS A 106 14.95 -19.03 23.64
C HIS A 106 13.79 -18.21 24.19
N GLN A 107 13.51 -18.34 25.48
CA GLN A 107 12.52 -17.56 26.20
C GLN A 107 13.27 -16.74 27.24
N ILE A 108 13.27 -15.42 27.04
CA ILE A 108 13.93 -14.46 27.92
C ILE A 108 12.84 -13.60 28.53
N LEU A 109 12.74 -13.64 29.85
CA LEU A 109 11.86 -12.76 30.61
C LEU A 109 12.68 -11.65 31.22
N VAL A 110 12.13 -10.43 31.20
CA VAL A 110 12.79 -9.24 31.68
C VAL A 110 11.86 -8.43 32.57
N ASN A 111 12.45 -7.74 33.55
CA ASN A 111 11.81 -6.63 34.23
C ASN A 111 12.29 -5.36 33.56
N TYR A 112 11.40 -4.40 33.35
CA TYR A 112 11.78 -3.12 32.76
C TYR A 112 11.26 -1.96 33.59
N SER A 113 12.00 -0.87 33.55
CA SER A 113 11.60 0.41 34.11
C SER A 113 11.62 1.46 33.02
N LYS A 114 10.71 2.44 33.09
CA LYS A 114 10.64 3.57 32.15
C LYS A 114 11.80 4.56 32.28
N ILE A 115 12.74 4.29 33.19
CA ILE A 115 13.99 5.03 33.31
C ILE A 115 14.85 4.80 32.06
N LEU A 116 15.30 5.90 31.46
CA LEU A 116 16.21 5.88 30.31
C LEU A 116 17.51 5.16 30.64
N PHE A 117 18.01 4.36 29.69
CA PHE A 117 19.26 3.62 29.89
C PHE A 117 20.47 4.54 30.06
N SER A 118 20.43 5.76 29.50
CA SER A 118 21.45 6.79 29.73
C SER A 118 21.58 7.19 31.20
N ASP A 119 20.47 7.15 31.94
CA ASP A 119 20.39 7.60 33.33
C ASP A 119 20.60 6.44 34.31
N TRP A 120 20.96 5.26 33.79
CA TRP A 120 21.15 4.05 34.58
C TRP A 120 22.51 4.03 35.29
N GLU A 121 23.55 4.69 34.75
CA GLU A 121 24.91 4.64 35.32
C GLU A 121 25.00 5.10 36.79
N GLU A 122 24.02 5.88 37.26
CA GLU A 122 23.94 6.38 38.63
C GLU A 122 23.16 5.47 39.60
N ARG A 123 22.55 4.39 39.11
CA ARG A 123 21.60 3.55 39.88
C ARG A 123 22.07 2.10 39.96
N SER A 124 21.76 1.45 41.09
CA SER A 124 21.98 0.00 41.26
C SER A 124 20.69 -0.77 41.03
N VAL A 125 20.81 -2.02 40.56
CA VAL A 125 19.69 -2.94 40.30
C VAL A 125 18.76 -3.09 41.52
N ASP A 126 19.32 -3.07 42.73
CA ASP A 126 18.58 -3.25 43.98
C ASP A 126 17.80 -1.99 44.43
N SER A 127 18.14 -0.81 43.89
CA SER A 127 17.56 0.48 44.29
C SER A 127 16.37 0.91 43.43
N VAL A 128 16.10 0.18 42.35
CA VAL A 128 15.09 0.54 41.34
C VAL A 128 13.81 -0.24 41.56
N GLU A 129 12.70 0.48 41.64
CA GLU A 129 11.37 -0.10 41.54
C GLU A 129 11.05 -0.35 40.07
N TRP A 130 10.80 -1.62 39.71
CA TRP A 130 10.50 -2.03 38.34
C TRP A 130 9.03 -1.71 38.02
N ASP A 131 8.80 -0.97 36.93
CA ASP A 131 7.44 -0.64 36.46
C ASP A 131 6.67 -1.91 36.08
N PHE A 132 7.34 -2.86 35.43
CA PHE A 132 6.77 -4.12 34.99
C PHE A 132 7.73 -5.28 35.19
N ASN A 133 7.15 -6.41 35.61
CA ASN A 133 7.88 -7.63 35.92
C ASN A 133 7.50 -8.78 34.98
N GLU A 134 8.44 -9.69 34.74
CA GLU A 134 8.24 -10.92 33.95
C GLU A 134 7.69 -10.69 32.53
N THR A 135 8.13 -9.62 31.88
CA THR A 135 7.70 -9.27 30.53
C THR A 135 8.48 -10.03 29.47
N ARG A 136 7.85 -10.28 28.32
CA ARG A 136 8.48 -11.04 27.24
C ARG A 136 9.42 -10.14 26.46
N PHE A 137 10.68 -10.55 26.36
CA PHE A 137 11.68 -9.83 25.58
C PHE A 137 11.82 -10.42 24.19
N PHE A 138 11.72 -9.59 23.16
CA PHE A 138 11.83 -9.99 21.76
C PHE A 138 13.00 -9.28 21.06
N ILE A 139 13.57 -9.92 20.04
CA ILE A 139 14.65 -9.32 19.24
C ILE A 139 14.18 -8.07 18.46
N ASN A 140 12.94 -8.07 17.99
CA ASN A 140 12.25 -7.01 17.26
C ASN A 140 10.73 -7.15 17.48
N THR A 141 9.94 -6.26 16.85
CA THR A 141 8.47 -6.29 16.92
C THR A 141 7.86 -7.60 16.43
N GLU A 142 8.47 -8.24 15.43
CA GLU A 142 8.02 -9.51 14.85
C GLU A 142 8.47 -10.75 15.63
N GLY A 143 9.45 -10.61 16.54
CA GLY A 143 10.12 -11.72 17.23
C GLY A 143 10.96 -12.64 16.32
N CYS A 144 11.15 -12.31 15.04
CA CYS A 144 11.80 -13.16 14.04
C CYS A 144 12.66 -12.37 13.05
N GLY A 145 13.58 -13.08 12.39
CA GLY A 145 14.31 -12.55 11.24
C GLY A 145 15.22 -13.58 10.58
N TYR A 146 15.92 -13.18 9.52
CA TYR A 146 16.75 -14.08 8.72
C TYR A 146 18.25 -13.75 8.88
N PRO A 147 19.14 -14.75 8.93
CA PRO A 147 20.59 -14.53 8.87
C PRO A 147 21.00 -13.79 7.58
N PRO A 148 22.03 -12.90 7.62
CA PRO A 148 22.92 -12.61 8.75
C PRO A 148 22.38 -11.55 9.73
N ARG A 149 21.20 -10.96 9.48
CA ARG A 149 20.68 -9.86 10.31
C ARG A 149 20.25 -10.31 11.69
N VAL A 150 19.75 -11.55 11.79
CA VAL A 150 19.30 -12.19 13.01
C VAL A 150 20.05 -13.50 13.21
N ASN A 151 20.62 -13.68 14.39
CA ASN A 151 21.24 -14.91 14.87
C ASN A 151 20.77 -15.14 16.31
N CYS A 152 19.94 -16.17 16.51
CA CYS A 152 19.30 -16.36 17.81
C CYS A 152 20.25 -16.94 18.86
N SER A 153 21.28 -17.67 18.43
CA SER A 153 22.32 -18.19 19.33
C SER A 153 23.15 -17.05 19.92
N GLU A 154 23.48 -16.04 19.12
CA GLU A 154 24.21 -14.86 19.56
C GLU A 154 23.34 -13.95 20.42
N PHE A 155 22.08 -13.72 20.00
CA PHE A 155 21.11 -12.96 20.77
C PHE A 155 20.90 -13.53 22.18
N ALA A 156 20.72 -14.85 22.29
CA ALA A 156 20.56 -15.51 23.58
C ALA A 156 21.82 -15.40 24.46
N LYS A 157 23.02 -15.42 23.87
CA LYS A 157 24.29 -15.19 24.60
C LYS A 157 24.38 -13.76 25.12
N GLN A 158 23.90 -12.80 24.35
CA GLN A 158 23.97 -11.38 24.71
C GLN A 158 23.01 -11.02 25.86
N TYR A 159 21.77 -11.53 25.85
CA TYR A 159 20.74 -11.10 26.81
C TYR A 159 20.28 -12.18 27.80
N GLY A 160 20.57 -13.45 27.53
CA GLY A 160 20.29 -14.58 28.41
C GLY A 160 21.56 -15.08 29.10
N TYR A 161 21.89 -16.36 28.92
CA TYR A 161 23.08 -17.08 29.41
C TYR A 161 23.95 -16.37 30.47
N THR A 162 24.95 -15.59 30.07
CA THR A 162 25.96 -14.99 30.97
C THR A 162 25.66 -13.56 31.38
N ASN A 163 24.59 -12.98 30.85
CA ASN A 163 24.21 -11.58 31.06
C ASN A 163 22.83 -11.43 31.72
N VAL A 164 22.28 -12.53 32.25
CA VAL A 164 21.16 -12.47 33.20
C VAL A 164 21.55 -11.57 34.38
N LEU A 165 20.61 -10.77 34.87
CA LEU A 165 20.80 -9.74 35.90
C LEU A 165 21.72 -8.58 35.52
N LYS A 166 22.06 -8.41 34.23
CA LYS A 166 22.73 -7.20 33.76
C LYS A 166 21.72 -6.27 33.07
N PRO A 167 21.71 -4.97 33.43
CA PRO A 167 20.83 -3.99 32.79
C PRO A 167 21.29 -3.71 31.35
N PHE A 168 20.35 -3.57 30.43
CA PHE A 168 20.61 -3.29 29.02
C PHE A 168 19.51 -2.39 28.41
N PRO A 169 19.79 -1.69 27.30
CA PRO A 169 18.81 -0.84 26.64
C PRO A 169 17.75 -1.67 25.91
N CYS A 170 16.48 -1.29 26.08
CA CYS A 170 15.34 -1.89 25.39
C CYS A 170 14.28 -0.84 25.08
N TYR A 171 13.31 -1.20 24.25
CA TYR A 171 12.20 -0.33 23.88
C TYR A 171 10.88 -0.98 24.30
N TYR A 172 10.01 -0.21 24.93
CA TYR A 172 8.70 -0.68 25.36
C TYR A 172 7.59 -0.09 24.49
N SER A 173 6.51 -0.86 24.36
CA SER A 173 5.28 -0.42 23.72
C SER A 173 4.37 0.24 24.75
N ARG A 174 3.82 1.41 24.44
CA ARG A 174 2.81 2.08 25.27
C ARG A 174 1.45 1.35 25.18
N THR A 175 1.19 0.67 24.07
CA THR A 175 -0.04 -0.11 23.83
C THR A 175 0.02 -1.51 24.46
N TYR A 176 1.17 -2.18 24.40
CA TYR A 176 1.39 -3.57 24.81
C TYR A 176 2.46 -3.67 25.90
N PRO A 177 2.11 -3.43 27.18
CA PRO A 177 3.10 -3.41 28.27
C PRO A 177 3.72 -4.78 28.58
N GLU A 178 3.13 -5.88 28.11
CA GLU A 178 3.59 -7.25 28.30
C GLU A 178 4.78 -7.66 27.41
N MET A 179 5.20 -6.79 26.48
CA MET A 179 6.30 -7.05 25.57
C MET A 179 7.28 -5.88 25.47
N VAL A 180 8.55 -6.22 25.30
CA VAL A 180 9.64 -5.26 25.06
C VAL A 180 10.59 -5.79 23.99
N VAL A 181 11.21 -4.88 23.24
CA VAL A 181 12.03 -5.23 22.07
C VAL A 181 13.47 -4.73 22.21
N ALA A 182 14.43 -5.51 21.72
CA ALA A 182 15.86 -5.17 21.76
C ALA A 182 16.23 -4.09 20.75
N ARG A 183 15.65 -4.16 19.55
CA ARG A 183 15.94 -3.25 18.44
C ARG A 183 14.66 -2.66 17.90
N TYR A 184 14.60 -1.34 17.95
CA TYR A 184 13.56 -0.53 17.34
C TYR A 184 14.13 0.16 16.09
N SER A 185 13.54 -0.10 14.91
CA SER A 185 14.04 0.49 13.65
C SER A 185 12.88 0.93 12.77
N TRP A 186 12.32 2.08 13.08
CA TRP A 186 11.13 2.61 12.41
C TRP A 186 11.42 3.42 11.17
N ASP A 187 12.34 4.38 11.27
CA ASP A 187 12.49 5.39 10.23
C ASP A 187 12.93 4.84 8.87
N SER A 188 13.79 3.82 8.87
CA SER A 188 14.31 3.26 7.62
C SER A 188 13.34 2.26 6.99
N ASN A 189 12.72 1.39 7.80
CA ASN A 189 11.77 0.40 7.30
C ASN A 189 10.47 1.07 6.82
N LEU A 190 9.98 2.08 7.55
CA LEU A 190 8.80 2.85 7.16
C LEU A 190 9.02 3.55 5.80
N LYS A 191 10.19 4.15 5.56
CA LYS A 191 10.48 4.83 4.27
C LYS A 191 10.42 3.86 3.09
N HIS A 192 11.04 2.68 3.21
CA HIS A 192 11.00 1.67 2.15
C HIS A 192 9.57 1.13 1.95
N LEU A 193 8.84 0.97 3.04
CA LEU A 193 7.45 0.54 3.03
C LEU A 193 6.54 1.55 2.31
N VAL A 194 6.59 2.81 2.73
CA VAL A 194 5.82 3.91 2.15
C VAL A 194 6.17 4.11 0.67
N LEU A 195 7.46 4.06 0.31
CA LEU A 195 7.89 4.13 -1.08
C LEU A 195 7.31 2.98 -1.92
N SER A 196 7.32 1.75 -1.38
CA SER A 196 6.78 0.57 -2.06
C SER A 196 5.26 0.62 -2.28
N LEU A 197 4.54 1.38 -1.45
CA LEU A 197 3.10 1.61 -1.58
C LEU A 197 2.80 2.77 -2.54
N ILE A 198 3.51 3.89 -2.41
CA ILE A 198 3.27 5.10 -3.20
C ILE A 198 3.61 4.88 -4.67
N VAL A 199 4.72 4.20 -4.99
CA VAL A 199 5.19 4.06 -6.37
C VAL A 199 4.17 3.34 -7.28
N PRO A 200 3.63 2.16 -6.94
CA PRO A 200 2.60 1.50 -7.76
C PRO A 200 1.32 2.33 -7.87
N ASN A 201 0.89 3.00 -6.80
CA ASN A 201 -0.30 3.84 -6.81
C ASN A 201 -0.13 5.08 -7.71
N ALA A 202 1.03 5.73 -7.66
CA ALA A 202 1.34 6.86 -8.53
C ALA A 202 1.40 6.43 -10.00
N LEU A 203 2.05 5.30 -10.31
CA LEU A 203 2.11 4.76 -11.66
C LEU A 203 0.73 4.39 -12.20
N PHE A 204 -0.12 3.79 -11.37
CA PHE A 204 -1.51 3.49 -11.70
C PHE A 204 -2.30 4.78 -12.02
N GLY A 205 -2.25 5.76 -11.11
CA GLY A 205 -2.97 7.03 -11.26
C GLY A 205 -2.53 7.83 -12.49
N ILE A 206 -1.22 7.88 -12.76
CA ILE A 206 -0.66 8.54 -13.95
C ILE A 206 -1.11 7.80 -15.23
N SER A 207 -1.05 6.46 -15.23
CA SER A 207 -1.42 5.66 -16.40
C SER A 207 -2.90 5.85 -16.76
N ILE A 208 -3.80 5.80 -15.77
CA ILE A 208 -5.22 6.05 -15.98
C ILE A 208 -5.47 7.52 -16.37
N GLY A 209 -4.81 8.48 -15.71
CA GLY A 209 -4.97 9.89 -16.01
C GLY A 209 -4.66 10.23 -17.47
N VAL A 210 -3.58 9.69 -18.02
CA VAL A 210 -3.20 9.89 -19.43
C VAL A 210 -4.18 9.21 -20.38
N LEU A 211 -4.62 7.98 -20.09
CA LEU A 211 -5.62 7.28 -20.89
C LEU A 211 -6.97 8.00 -20.89
N CYS A 212 -7.43 8.47 -19.73
CA CYS A 212 -8.65 9.26 -19.61
C CYS A 212 -8.54 10.57 -20.40
N TYR A 213 -7.39 11.24 -20.35
CA TYR A 213 -7.18 12.47 -21.12
C TYR A 213 -7.24 12.23 -22.64
N TRP A 214 -6.66 11.14 -23.14
CA TRP A 214 -6.64 10.84 -24.58
C TRP A 214 -7.94 10.26 -25.14
N TYR A 215 -8.65 9.42 -24.36
CA TYR A 215 -9.78 8.64 -24.86
C TYR A 215 -11.15 9.07 -24.31
N CYS A 216 -11.22 10.08 -23.44
CA CYS A 216 -12.49 10.57 -22.91
C CYS A 216 -12.98 11.83 -23.66
N PRO A 217 -13.93 11.71 -24.63
CA PRO A 217 -14.49 12.86 -25.35
C PRO A 217 -15.36 13.77 -24.46
N GLY A 218 -15.80 13.28 -23.29
CA GLY A 218 -16.62 14.00 -22.33
C GLY A 218 -15.87 14.73 -21.21
N CYS A 219 -14.62 14.36 -20.90
CA CYS A 219 -13.86 15.01 -19.82
C CYS A 219 -13.44 16.45 -20.18
N ASN A 220 -13.26 16.72 -21.47
CA ASN A 220 -13.03 18.05 -22.01
C ASN A 220 -14.29 18.96 -21.92
N ARG A 221 -15.50 18.37 -21.88
CA ARG A 221 -16.78 19.12 -21.77
C ARG A 221 -17.31 19.22 -20.33
N ALA A 222 -17.02 18.24 -19.47
CA ALA A 222 -17.49 18.20 -18.09
C ALA A 222 -16.70 19.12 -17.15
N CYS A 223 -15.39 19.31 -17.37
CA CYS A 223 -14.58 20.24 -16.55
C CYS A 223 -14.92 21.73 -16.77
N HIS A 224 -15.60 22.09 -17.85
CA HIS A 224 -15.95 23.48 -18.16
C HIS A 224 -17.38 23.86 -17.74
N LYS A 225 -18.08 23.00 -16.99
CA LYS A 225 -19.49 23.20 -16.60
C LYS A 225 -19.71 23.63 -15.14
N ASN A 226 -18.66 24.07 -14.45
CA ASN A 226 -18.73 24.52 -13.06
C ASN A 226 -18.61 26.06 -12.86
N THR A 227 -18.91 26.87 -13.88
CA THR A 227 -18.77 28.34 -13.75
C THR A 227 -19.92 29.18 -14.32
N TYR A 228 -21.16 28.66 -14.36
CA TYR A 228 -22.32 29.48 -14.77
C TYR A 228 -23.58 29.27 -13.93
N VAL A 229 -23.47 28.70 -12.72
CA VAL A 229 -24.61 28.60 -11.79
C VAL A 229 -24.48 29.66 -10.71
N GLU A 230 -24.43 30.94 -11.08
CA GLU A 230 -24.90 32.06 -10.24
C GLU A 230 -25.22 33.23 -11.17
N ASN A 231 -26.48 33.34 -11.58
CA ASN A 231 -27.21 34.60 -11.83
C ASN A 231 -28.65 34.25 -12.27
N PHE A 232 -29.54 34.12 -11.29
CA PHE A 232 -30.98 34.34 -11.45
C PHE A 232 -31.23 35.87 -11.46
N PRO A 233 -32.24 36.43 -12.15
CA PRO A 233 -33.65 36.14 -11.86
C PRO A 233 -34.63 36.15 -13.06
N THR A 234 -35.87 35.88 -12.67
CA THR A 234 -37.14 35.57 -13.36
C THR A 234 -37.88 36.76 -14.03
N LYS A 235 -38.88 36.38 -14.86
CA LYS A 235 -40.03 37.14 -15.42
C LYS A 235 -39.82 38.01 -16.66
N HIS A 236 -40.49 37.67 -17.76
CA HIS A 236 -41.81 38.23 -18.08
C HIS A 236 -42.51 37.45 -19.21
N ASP A 237 -43.80 37.19 -19.00
CA ASP A 237 -44.81 36.76 -19.97
C ASP A 237 -45.05 37.82 -21.06
N ASP A 238 -45.62 37.38 -22.19
CA ASP A 238 -46.51 38.07 -23.17
C ASP A 238 -46.29 37.38 -24.54
N ASN A 239 -47.24 36.90 -25.36
CA ASN A 239 -48.71 36.85 -25.49
C ASN A 239 -48.95 35.86 -26.67
N ASP A 240 -49.81 34.84 -26.59
CA ASP A 240 -51.28 34.79 -26.69
C ASP A 240 -51.70 34.08 -27.99
N ASP A 241 -52.81 33.35 -27.82
CA ASP A 241 -53.35 32.27 -28.63
C ASP A 241 -54.21 32.71 -29.84
N ASP A 242 -54.39 31.74 -30.75
CA ASP A 242 -55.58 31.35 -31.53
C ASP A 242 -56.58 32.40 -32.07
N ASP A 243 -56.91 32.27 -33.37
CA ASP A 243 -58.27 32.57 -33.87
C ASP A 243 -58.64 31.71 -35.09
N TYR A 244 -59.88 31.22 -35.11
CA TYR A 244 -60.50 30.34 -36.12
C TYR A 244 -61.85 30.93 -36.58
N PHE A 245 -62.23 30.61 -37.83
CA PHE A 245 -63.54 30.69 -38.51
C PHE A 245 -63.88 31.84 -39.49
N GLU A 246 -64.12 31.41 -40.73
CA GLU A 246 -64.98 31.99 -41.78
C GLU A 246 -66.46 32.08 -41.32
N GLU A 247 -67.23 33.08 -41.76
CA GLU A 247 -68.22 32.96 -42.86
C GLU A 247 -69.13 34.21 -42.95
N GLU A 248 -69.43 34.64 -44.17
CA GLU A 248 -70.38 35.71 -44.52
C GLU A 248 -71.84 35.22 -44.41
N GLU A 249 -72.69 36.11 -43.86
CA GLU A 249 -74.10 36.38 -44.18
C GLU A 249 -74.94 35.34 -44.97
N TYR A 250 -75.94 34.71 -44.31
CA TYR A 250 -77.39 35.01 -44.42
C TYR A 250 -78.27 34.00 -43.67
#